data_AF-A0A9Y3SB12-F1
#
_entry.id   AF-A0A9Y3SB12-F1
#
_cell.length_a   1.000
_cell.length_b   1.000
_cell.length_c   1.000
_cell.angle_alpha   90.00
_cell.angle_beta   90.00
_cell.angle_gamma   90.00
#
_symmetry.space_group_name_H-M   'P 1'
#
loop_
_entity.id
_entity.type
_entity.pdbx_description
1 polymer ?
#
loop_
_entity_poly.entity_id
_entity_poly.type
_entity_poly.pdbx_seq_one_letter_code
_entity_poly.pdbx_strand_id
1 'polypeptide(L)'
;MVNLTEIMRQKDDHSFAEVLNRIRVKQKTDSLEANDKALLTQAIHDIKDCPSNVLHIYATNKEVDKHNSATVTALHSDIINIQAEDYRKDPRTGEMVLLAEMMKGNKGDLPDNIQAAPGVRVMIIRNLDVEDGLVNGTFGTITNIVTATQDGPKTVNLIGLTLDNENSGQKFRRKIQGSSDNLVYIEKCEECTSKKGVVRRQFPMKLAFACTAHKVQGMTMESAVVCLKRVFEPGMAYVALSRTTSLKGLYITDFDEKKIYADPAITDALKNMRHASFENARPLLQFLKSVDPTVPTLTIIHHNAQGLPTHMEDMRCHHELSLADVLCITETHLSGSSVSPRFQLEQYNMATRNRHVSYTNHTDMANVNGGGVAIYYNTILTAESRKYLQNVTDLEFVVVKVESPVTALIATVYRPPNYSHVRFLPQMLCLLDSLEMMNHQPIIVCGDFNEDLMSRGKKPIQELLQSRGYAQLITAATTEKHTLIDHIYISQPYACLQSGVLNTYHSYHNPIYCVIH
;
A
#
# COMPACT_ATOMS: atom_id res chain seq x y z
N MET A 1 11.90 -6.47 9.55
CA MET A 1 10.42 -6.50 9.49
C MET A 1 9.90 -5.87 10.78
N VAL A 2 8.85 -5.05 10.72
CA VAL A 2 8.32 -4.32 11.89
C VAL A 2 7.21 -5.15 12.51
N ASN A 3 7.29 -5.42 13.82
CA ASN A 3 6.22 -6.06 14.58
C ASN A 3 5.53 -5.01 15.47
N LEU A 4 4.21 -4.94 15.40
CA LEU A 4 3.42 -4.09 16.28
C LEU A 4 3.03 -4.88 17.53
N THR A 5 3.40 -4.37 18.70
CA THR A 5 3.17 -5.04 19.99
C THR A 5 1.96 -4.49 20.74
N GLU A 6 1.49 -3.29 20.41
CA GLU A 6 0.39 -2.63 21.10
C GLU A 6 -0.97 -3.04 20.52
N ILE A 7 -1.89 -3.46 21.39
CA ILE A 7 -3.25 -3.89 21.02
C ILE A 7 -4.21 -2.73 21.20
N MET A 8 -4.68 -2.17 20.08
CA MET A 8 -5.61 -1.03 20.10
C MET A 8 -7.09 -1.47 20.20
N ARG A 9 -7.44 -2.65 19.71
CA ARG A 9 -8.84 -3.09 19.61
C ARG A 9 -9.47 -3.40 20.98
N GLN A 10 -8.72 -4.07 21.85
CA GLN A 10 -9.15 -4.44 23.21
C GLN A 10 -8.44 -3.61 24.28
N LYS A 11 -8.07 -2.36 23.97
CA LYS A 11 -7.28 -1.49 24.86
C LYS A 11 -7.91 -1.31 26.26
N ASP A 12 -9.24 -1.33 26.33
CA ASP A 12 -10.01 -1.09 27.54
C ASP A 12 -10.26 -2.38 28.37
N ASP A 13 -9.89 -3.56 27.85
CA ASP A 13 -10.05 -4.87 28.49
C ASP A 13 -8.75 -5.69 28.38
N HIS A 14 -7.78 -5.35 29.23
CA HIS A 14 -6.45 -5.95 29.21
C HIS A 14 -6.48 -7.46 29.46
N SER A 15 -7.34 -7.91 30.39
CA SER A 15 -7.54 -9.34 30.68
C SER A 15 -7.96 -10.12 29.43
N PHE A 16 -8.90 -9.59 28.66
CA PHE A 16 -9.35 -10.22 27.43
C PHE A 16 -8.28 -10.19 26.33
N ALA A 17 -7.56 -9.08 26.18
CA ALA A 17 -6.47 -8.95 25.23
C ALA A 17 -5.36 -10.00 25.46
N GLU A 18 -5.00 -10.24 26.72
CA GLU A 18 -4.03 -11.27 27.09
C GLU A 18 -4.50 -12.68 26.75
N VAL A 19 -5.75 -13.02 27.06
CA VAL A 19 -6.37 -14.32 26.71
C VAL A 19 -6.29 -14.53 25.20
N LEU A 20 -6.63 -13.52 24.40
CA LEU A 20 -6.55 -13.59 22.94
C LEU A 20 -5.11 -13.81 22.44
N ASN A 21 -4.11 -13.17 23.06
CA ASN A 21 -2.71 -13.39 22.72
C ASN A 21 -2.24 -14.82 23.02
N ARG A 22 -2.67 -15.40 24.15
CA ARG A 22 -2.37 -16.81 24.47
C ARG A 22 -3.05 -17.76 23.48
N ILE A 23 -4.32 -17.51 23.16
CA ILE A 23 -5.08 -18.28 22.15
C ILE A 23 -4.43 -18.21 20.76
N ARG A 24 -3.85 -17.07 20.39
CA ARG A 24 -3.21 -16.85 19.08
C ARG A 24 -2.08 -17.84 18.78
N VAL A 25 -1.38 -18.32 19.80
CA VAL A 25 -0.21 -19.22 19.66
C VAL A 25 -0.43 -20.61 20.25
N LYS A 26 -1.57 -20.85 20.90
CA LYS A 26 -1.95 -22.12 21.52
C LYS A 26 -1.91 -23.27 20.51
N GLN A 27 -1.21 -24.36 20.84
CA GLN A 27 -1.21 -25.56 20.01
C GLN A 27 -2.41 -26.45 20.31
N LYS A 28 -2.69 -27.39 19.39
CA LYS A 28 -3.83 -28.31 19.52
C LYS A 28 -3.68 -29.29 20.70
N THR A 29 -2.45 -29.60 21.08
CA THR A 29 -2.10 -30.45 22.24
C THR A 29 -2.23 -29.72 23.57
N ASP A 30 -2.18 -28.40 23.55
CA ASP A 30 -2.15 -27.58 24.75
C ASP A 30 -3.57 -27.40 25.30
N SER A 31 -3.70 -27.41 26.62
CA SER A 31 -4.95 -27.03 27.29
C SER A 31 -4.93 -25.53 27.59
N LEU A 32 -6.10 -24.91 27.62
CA LEU A 32 -6.25 -23.54 28.12
C LEU A 32 -5.93 -23.50 29.61
N GLU A 33 -5.30 -22.41 30.04
CA GLU A 33 -5.12 -22.14 31.46
C GLU A 33 -6.48 -22.04 32.16
N ALA A 34 -6.54 -22.45 33.43
CA ALA A 34 -7.80 -22.48 34.18
C ALA A 34 -8.47 -21.10 34.25
N ASN A 35 -7.67 -20.03 34.37
CA ASN A 35 -8.15 -18.64 34.40
C ASN A 35 -8.71 -18.19 33.05
N ASP A 36 -8.05 -18.53 31.94
CA ASP A 36 -8.50 -18.19 30.59
C ASP A 36 -9.81 -18.91 30.26
N LYS A 37 -9.89 -20.19 30.65
CA LYS A 37 -11.10 -20.98 30.50
C LYS A 37 -12.24 -20.40 31.33
N ALA A 38 -11.98 -19.99 32.57
CA ALA A 38 -12.98 -19.34 33.42
C ALA A 38 -13.47 -18.02 32.82
N LEU A 39 -12.59 -17.21 32.21
CA LEU A 39 -12.96 -15.97 31.52
C LEU A 39 -13.82 -16.24 30.29
N LEU A 40 -13.42 -17.15 29.41
CA LEU A 40 -14.21 -17.49 28.22
C LEU A 40 -15.55 -18.14 28.58
N THR A 41 -15.61 -18.88 29.68
CA THR A 41 -16.84 -19.52 30.15
C THR A 41 -17.91 -18.49 30.55
N GLN A 42 -17.51 -17.29 30.99
CA GLN A 42 -18.45 -16.19 31.28
C GLN A 42 -19.17 -15.67 30.03
N ALA A 43 -18.56 -15.85 28.86
CA ALA A 43 -19.11 -15.47 27.58
C ALA A 43 -19.90 -16.62 26.91
N ILE A 44 -20.04 -17.79 27.55
CA ILE A 44 -20.79 -18.91 26.97
C ILE A 44 -22.28 -18.68 27.21
N HIS A 45 -23.04 -18.66 26.13
CA HIS A 45 -24.49 -18.50 26.16
C HIS A 45 -25.16 -19.56 25.29
N ASP A 46 -26.39 -19.92 25.67
CA ASP A 46 -27.25 -20.68 24.77
C ASP A 46 -27.70 -19.78 23.61
N ILE A 47 -27.87 -20.37 22.42
CA ILE A 47 -28.26 -19.65 21.20
C ILE A 47 -29.56 -18.84 21.40
N LYS A 48 -30.43 -19.27 22.31
CA LYS A 48 -31.71 -18.60 22.61
C LYS A 48 -31.55 -17.29 23.37
N ASP A 49 -30.48 -17.15 24.14
CA ASP A 49 -30.20 -15.97 24.95
C ASP A 49 -29.30 -14.96 24.21
N CYS A 50 -28.82 -15.33 23.02
CA CYS A 50 -28.01 -14.47 22.18
C CYS A 50 -28.84 -13.37 21.50
N PRO A 51 -28.33 -12.12 21.44
CA PRO A 51 -29.03 -11.02 20.81
C PRO A 51 -29.15 -11.22 19.28
N SER A 52 -30.37 -11.17 18.75
CA SER A 52 -30.65 -11.39 17.32
C SER A 52 -30.24 -10.23 16.41
N ASN A 53 -30.06 -9.03 16.97
CA ASN A 53 -29.63 -7.82 16.26
C ASN A 53 -28.10 -7.73 16.09
N VAL A 54 -27.34 -8.65 16.70
CA VAL A 54 -25.88 -8.69 16.65
C VAL A 54 -25.41 -9.66 15.56
N LEU A 55 -24.26 -9.38 14.96
CA LEU A 55 -23.68 -10.24 13.94
C LEU A 55 -23.28 -11.61 14.52
N HIS A 56 -23.78 -12.67 13.89
CA HIS A 56 -23.42 -14.04 14.20
C HIS A 56 -22.29 -14.55 13.30
N ILE A 57 -21.21 -15.05 13.89
CA ILE A 57 -20.02 -15.53 13.21
C ILE A 57 -20.01 -17.05 13.22
N TYR A 58 -19.99 -17.66 12.04
CA TYR A 58 -19.93 -19.11 11.84
C TYR A 58 -18.69 -19.54 11.04
N ALA A 59 -18.40 -20.84 11.07
CA ALA A 59 -17.30 -21.41 10.29
C ALA A 59 -17.66 -21.61 8.81
N THR A 60 -18.93 -21.95 8.49
CA THR A 60 -19.32 -22.34 7.12
C THR A 60 -20.44 -21.48 6.54
N ASN A 61 -20.42 -21.23 5.23
CA ASN A 61 -21.50 -20.51 4.54
C ASN A 61 -22.86 -21.18 4.73
N LYS A 62 -22.91 -22.52 4.81
CA LYS A 62 -24.17 -23.25 5.02
C LYS A 62 -24.84 -22.89 6.35
N GLU A 63 -24.05 -22.66 7.40
CA GLU A 63 -24.57 -22.22 8.70
C GLU A 63 -25.03 -20.76 8.65
N VAL A 64 -24.23 -19.90 7.99
CA VAL A 64 -24.56 -18.50 7.75
C VAL A 64 -25.87 -18.35 7.00
N ASP A 65 -26.04 -19.05 5.88
CA ASP A 65 -27.24 -18.97 5.03
C ASP A 65 -28.47 -19.47 5.79
N LYS A 66 -28.33 -20.59 6.55
CA LYS A 66 -29.41 -21.13 7.37
C LYS A 66 -29.84 -20.13 8.46
N HIS A 67 -28.89 -19.54 9.18
CA HIS A 67 -29.18 -18.57 10.23
C HIS A 67 -29.81 -17.31 9.64
N ASN A 68 -29.22 -16.74 8.59
CA ASN A 68 -29.74 -15.56 7.91
C ASN A 68 -31.18 -15.73 7.46
N SER A 69 -31.52 -16.82 6.78
CA SER A 69 -32.89 -17.06 6.33
C SER A 69 -33.86 -17.25 7.49
N ALA A 70 -33.46 -17.98 8.54
CA ALA A 70 -34.30 -18.16 9.73
C ALA A 70 -34.57 -16.83 10.45
N THR A 71 -33.53 -16.01 10.61
CA THR A 71 -33.62 -14.70 11.29
C THR A 71 -34.49 -13.73 10.51
N VAL A 72 -34.37 -13.67 9.18
CA VAL A 72 -35.23 -12.82 8.34
C VAL A 72 -36.70 -13.24 8.45
N THR A 73 -36.99 -14.54 8.35
CA THR A 73 -38.36 -15.06 8.48
C THR A 73 -38.95 -14.87 9.88
N ALA A 74 -38.11 -14.83 10.92
CA ALA A 74 -38.56 -14.58 12.29
C ALA A 74 -38.81 -13.10 12.59
N LEU A 75 -37.99 -12.20 12.03
CA LEU A 75 -38.04 -10.76 12.35
C LEU A 75 -38.96 -9.94 11.44
N HIS A 76 -39.24 -10.41 10.21
CA HIS A 76 -39.95 -9.63 9.21
C HIS A 76 -41.13 -10.41 8.62
N SER A 77 -42.31 -9.78 8.57
CA SER A 77 -43.52 -10.35 7.93
C SER A 77 -43.57 -10.08 6.43
N ASP A 78 -43.08 -8.92 5.98
CA ASP A 78 -43.30 -8.39 4.64
C ASP A 78 -42.09 -8.63 3.73
N ILE A 79 -41.73 -9.90 3.56
CA ILE A 79 -40.52 -10.30 2.83
C ILE A 79 -40.78 -10.34 1.32
N ILE A 80 -39.98 -9.58 0.56
CA ILE A 80 -39.93 -9.63 -0.90
C ILE A 80 -38.78 -10.57 -1.30
N ASN A 81 -39.11 -11.65 -2.01
CA ASN A 81 -38.10 -12.55 -2.59
C ASN A 81 -37.72 -12.07 -3.99
N ILE A 82 -36.47 -11.61 -4.14
CA ILE A 82 -35.93 -11.13 -5.41
C ILE A 82 -35.10 -12.25 -6.03
N GLN A 83 -35.68 -12.94 -7.00
CA GLN A 83 -34.99 -13.99 -7.77
C GLN A 83 -34.02 -13.37 -8.78
N ALA A 84 -32.90 -14.06 -9.01
CA ALA A 84 -31.93 -13.67 -10.02
C ALA A 84 -32.48 -13.91 -11.44
N GLU A 85 -32.15 -13.00 -12.36
CA GLU A 85 -32.48 -13.12 -13.78
C GLU A 85 -31.26 -13.69 -14.51
N ASP A 86 -31.34 -14.93 -15.00
CA ASP A 86 -30.25 -15.58 -15.72
C ASP A 86 -30.50 -15.53 -17.23
N TYR A 87 -29.55 -14.99 -17.97
CA TYR A 87 -29.58 -14.84 -19.42
C TYR A 87 -28.55 -15.74 -20.07
N ARG A 88 -28.90 -16.35 -21.21
CA ARG A 88 -27.97 -17.12 -22.03
C ARG A 88 -27.94 -16.58 -23.44
N LYS A 89 -26.74 -16.53 -24.03
CA LYS A 89 -26.57 -16.14 -25.42
C LYS A 89 -27.14 -17.22 -26.35
N ASP A 90 -28.07 -16.85 -27.20
CA ASP A 90 -28.56 -17.73 -28.27
C ASP A 90 -27.44 -17.94 -29.31
N PRO A 91 -27.02 -19.18 -29.60
CA PRO A 91 -25.98 -19.46 -30.59
C PRO A 91 -26.33 -19.04 -32.01
N ARG A 92 -27.62 -18.89 -32.34
CA ARG A 92 -28.12 -18.58 -33.70
C ARG A 92 -28.30 -17.08 -33.94
N THR A 93 -28.88 -16.37 -32.97
CA THR A 93 -29.17 -14.92 -33.12
C THR A 93 -28.11 -14.04 -32.45
N GLY A 94 -27.34 -14.60 -31.52
CA GLY A 94 -26.38 -13.84 -30.71
C GLY A 94 -27.03 -13.00 -29.62
N GLU A 95 -28.37 -13.01 -29.49
CA GLU A 95 -29.12 -12.26 -28.49
C GLU A 95 -29.10 -12.95 -27.12
N MET A 96 -29.25 -12.16 -26.06
CA MET A 96 -29.34 -12.67 -24.69
C MET A 96 -30.79 -13.01 -24.35
N VAL A 97 -31.08 -14.30 -24.15
CA VAL A 97 -32.42 -14.79 -23.84
C VAL A 97 -32.51 -15.11 -22.36
N LEU A 98 -33.54 -14.58 -21.68
CA LEU A 98 -33.85 -14.90 -20.29
C LEU A 98 -34.24 -16.38 -20.16
N LEU A 99 -33.62 -17.08 -19.21
CA LEU A 99 -33.95 -18.46 -18.90
C LEU A 99 -35.24 -18.52 -18.06
N ALA A 100 -36.13 -19.45 -18.40
CA ALA A 100 -37.40 -19.65 -17.69
C ALA A 100 -37.19 -20.15 -16.24
N GLU A 101 -36.10 -20.88 -16.00
CA GLU A 101 -35.71 -21.35 -14.67
C GLU A 101 -34.34 -20.80 -14.31
N MET A 102 -34.24 -20.25 -13.10
CA MET A 102 -32.98 -19.79 -12.52
C MET A 102 -32.03 -20.96 -12.28
N MET A 103 -30.78 -20.79 -12.69
CA MET A 103 -29.73 -21.76 -12.44
C MET A 103 -29.19 -21.62 -11.02
N LYS A 104 -28.84 -22.72 -10.36
CA LYS A 104 -28.10 -22.61 -9.08
C LYS A 104 -26.69 -22.07 -9.32
N GLY A 105 -26.37 -20.92 -8.73
CA GLY A 105 -25.06 -20.28 -8.80
C GLY A 105 -24.02 -20.97 -7.92
N ASN A 106 -22.74 -20.72 -8.21
CA ASN A 106 -21.62 -21.13 -7.37
C ASN A 106 -21.30 -20.06 -6.31
N LYS A 107 -20.42 -20.39 -5.34
CA LYS A 107 -20.06 -19.52 -4.20
C LYS A 107 -19.55 -18.11 -4.57
N GLY A 108 -19.04 -17.95 -5.79
CA GLY A 108 -18.52 -16.69 -6.30
C GLY A 108 -19.52 -15.89 -7.13
N ASP A 109 -20.63 -16.47 -7.55
CA ASP A 109 -21.64 -15.81 -8.40
C ASP A 109 -22.52 -14.86 -7.55
N LEU A 110 -23.28 -13.99 -8.21
CA LEU A 110 -24.33 -13.21 -7.56
C LEU A 110 -25.39 -14.16 -6.95
N PRO A 111 -26.03 -13.78 -5.83
CA PRO A 111 -26.93 -14.66 -5.09
C PRO A 111 -28.13 -15.09 -5.93
N ASP A 112 -28.58 -16.32 -5.72
CA ASP A 112 -29.75 -16.90 -6.40
C ASP A 112 -31.04 -16.14 -6.00
N ASN A 113 -31.24 -15.92 -4.70
CA ASN A 113 -32.40 -15.22 -4.16
C ASN A 113 -31.97 -14.26 -3.05
N ILE A 114 -32.58 -13.07 -3.02
CA ILE A 114 -32.40 -12.10 -1.94
C ILE A 114 -33.74 -11.88 -1.25
N GLN A 115 -33.78 -12.14 0.06
CA GLN A 115 -34.93 -11.82 0.91
C GLN A 115 -34.79 -10.36 1.36
N ALA A 116 -35.59 -9.46 0.80
CA ALA A 116 -35.53 -8.03 1.08
C ALA A 116 -36.79 -7.57 1.82
N ALA A 117 -36.59 -6.87 2.95
CA ALA A 117 -37.63 -6.15 3.67
C ALA A 117 -37.00 -4.95 4.38
N PRO A 118 -37.74 -3.86 4.64
CA PRO A 118 -37.26 -2.78 5.51
C PRO A 118 -36.81 -3.33 6.88
N GLY A 119 -35.63 -2.92 7.33
CA GLY A 119 -34.96 -3.39 8.55
C GLY A 119 -34.02 -4.59 8.37
N VAL A 120 -33.97 -5.21 7.19
CA VAL A 120 -33.08 -6.36 6.96
C VAL A 120 -31.63 -5.91 6.80
N ARG A 121 -30.72 -6.56 7.54
CA ARG A 121 -29.26 -6.33 7.42
C ARG A 121 -28.69 -7.04 6.19
N VAL A 122 -27.93 -6.30 5.39
CA VAL A 122 -27.25 -6.78 4.19
C VAL A 122 -25.79 -6.37 4.15
N MET A 123 -25.01 -7.09 3.33
CA MET A 123 -23.61 -6.80 3.07
C MET A 123 -23.37 -6.80 1.56
N ILE A 124 -22.68 -5.78 1.08
CA ILE A 124 -22.24 -5.66 -0.32
C ILE A 124 -21.16 -6.71 -0.61
N ILE A 125 -21.27 -7.40 -1.74
CA ILE A 125 -20.35 -8.49 -2.14
C ILE A 125 -19.47 -8.17 -3.34
N ARG A 126 -19.58 -6.95 -3.89
CA ARG A 126 -18.79 -6.44 -5.03
C ARG A 126 -18.28 -5.03 -4.78
N ASN A 127 -17.19 -4.68 -5.43
CA ASN A 127 -16.70 -3.31 -5.41
C ASN A 127 -17.51 -2.50 -6.42
N LEU A 128 -18.35 -1.59 -5.93
CA LEU A 128 -19.14 -0.69 -6.76
C LEU A 128 -18.38 0.61 -7.03
N ASP A 129 -17.81 1.18 -5.97
CA ASP A 129 -16.95 2.37 -6.05
C ASP A 129 -15.96 2.33 -4.87
N VAL A 130 -14.68 2.09 -5.19
CA VAL A 130 -13.61 1.97 -4.19
C VAL A 130 -13.30 3.32 -3.56
N GLU A 131 -13.37 4.40 -4.33
CA GLU A 131 -13.13 5.76 -3.82
C GLU A 131 -14.26 6.23 -2.91
N ASP A 132 -15.50 5.86 -3.21
CA ASP A 132 -16.70 6.20 -2.42
C ASP A 132 -16.93 5.22 -1.25
N GLY A 133 -16.02 4.28 -1.02
CA GLY A 133 -16.10 3.33 0.09
C GLY A 133 -17.21 2.27 -0.03
N LEU A 134 -17.76 2.05 -1.23
CA LEU A 134 -18.72 0.98 -1.54
C LEU A 134 -17.99 -0.26 -2.05
N VAL A 135 -17.34 -0.94 -1.12
CA VAL A 135 -16.51 -2.11 -1.39
C VAL A 135 -17.15 -3.41 -0.87
N ASN A 136 -16.65 -4.55 -1.35
CA ASN A 136 -17.01 -5.86 -0.84
C ASN A 136 -16.75 -5.93 0.68
N GLY A 137 -17.79 -6.23 1.45
CA GLY A 137 -17.75 -6.24 2.92
C GLY A 137 -18.42 -5.03 3.57
N THR A 138 -18.94 -4.07 2.80
CA THR A 138 -19.68 -2.93 3.37
C THR A 138 -21.05 -3.40 3.88
N PHE A 139 -21.36 -3.12 5.15
CA PHE A 139 -22.63 -3.46 5.78
C PHE A 139 -23.64 -2.31 5.70
N GLY A 140 -24.92 -2.66 5.61
CA GLY A 140 -26.01 -1.71 5.72
C GLY A 140 -27.35 -2.38 6.01
N THR A 141 -28.35 -1.55 6.25
CA THR A 141 -29.72 -1.96 6.53
C THR A 141 -30.63 -1.48 5.42
N ILE A 142 -31.51 -2.35 4.92
CA ILE A 142 -32.51 -1.98 3.92
C ILE A 142 -33.53 -1.05 4.57
N THR A 143 -33.70 0.14 4.00
CA THR A 143 -34.66 1.13 4.52
C THR A 143 -35.78 1.38 3.51
N ASN A 144 -35.46 1.33 2.21
CA ASN A 144 -36.43 1.57 1.15
C ASN A 144 -36.27 0.54 0.02
N ILE A 145 -37.38 0.13 -0.59
CA ILE A 145 -37.39 -0.79 -1.73
C ILE A 145 -38.24 -0.14 -2.83
N VAL A 146 -37.61 0.24 -3.93
CA VAL A 146 -38.30 0.89 -5.05
C VAL A 146 -38.72 -0.17 -6.06
N THR A 147 -40.02 -0.41 -6.13
CA THR A 147 -40.65 -1.31 -7.11
C THR A 147 -41.19 -0.51 -8.29
N ALA A 148 -40.98 -0.98 -9.51
CA ALA A 148 -41.69 -0.47 -10.68
C ALA A 148 -42.87 -1.38 -11.02
N THR A 149 -44.03 -0.77 -11.27
CA THR A 149 -45.16 -1.41 -11.93
C THR A 149 -45.16 -0.97 -13.39
N GLN A 150 -44.68 -1.83 -14.29
CA GLN A 150 -44.99 -1.75 -15.72
C GLN A 150 -45.85 -2.98 -16.03
N ASP A 151 -47.13 -2.79 -16.39
CA ASP A 151 -48.13 -3.77 -16.89
C ASP A 151 -47.76 -5.27 -16.82
N GLY A 152 -47.40 -5.76 -15.62
CA GLY A 152 -46.67 -7.01 -15.40
C GLY A 152 -46.23 -7.20 -13.94
N PRO A 153 -45.52 -8.30 -13.60
CA PRO A 153 -45.16 -8.64 -12.22
C PRO A 153 -44.27 -7.56 -11.58
N LYS A 154 -44.51 -7.24 -10.29
CA LYS A 154 -43.75 -6.23 -9.53
C LYS A 154 -42.24 -6.54 -9.56
N THR A 155 -41.45 -5.74 -10.26
CA THR A 155 -39.98 -5.86 -10.28
C THR A 155 -39.33 -4.82 -9.37
N VAL A 156 -38.37 -5.26 -8.56
CA VAL A 156 -37.57 -4.37 -7.71
C VAL A 156 -36.42 -3.81 -8.53
N ASN A 157 -36.37 -2.48 -8.67
CA ASN A 157 -35.35 -1.78 -9.45
C ASN A 157 -34.20 -1.28 -8.57
N LEU A 158 -34.53 -0.70 -7.41
CA LEU A 158 -33.55 -0.12 -6.49
C LEU A 158 -33.80 -0.58 -5.06
N ILE A 159 -32.72 -0.82 -4.33
CA ILE A 159 -32.74 -1.06 -2.89
C ILE A 159 -31.99 0.09 -2.22
N GLY A 160 -32.68 0.86 -1.38
CA GLY A 160 -32.11 1.93 -0.58
C GLY A 160 -31.56 1.40 0.75
N LEU A 161 -30.25 1.57 0.94
CA LEU A 161 -29.51 1.12 2.12
C LEU A 161 -29.10 2.30 3.00
N THR A 162 -29.26 2.15 4.31
CA THR A 162 -28.55 2.94 5.32
C THR A 162 -27.27 2.19 5.68
N LEU A 163 -26.10 2.72 5.33
CA LEU A 163 -24.82 2.07 5.59
C LEU A 163 -24.35 2.30 7.02
N ASP A 164 -23.66 1.32 7.59
CA ASP A 164 -23.09 1.43 8.95
C ASP A 164 -21.96 2.48 9.03
N ASN A 165 -21.24 2.68 7.91
CA ASN A 165 -20.26 3.76 7.79
C ASN A 165 -20.89 4.97 7.08
N GLU A 166 -21.06 6.07 7.82
CA GLU A 166 -21.66 7.31 7.30
C GLU A 166 -20.82 7.95 6.18
N ASN A 167 -19.50 7.73 6.20
CA ASN A 167 -18.59 8.26 5.17
C ASN A 167 -18.64 7.49 3.85
N SER A 168 -19.26 6.30 3.82
CA SER A 168 -19.41 5.50 2.60
C SER A 168 -20.64 5.93 1.79
N GLY A 169 -20.52 5.91 0.46
CA GLY A 169 -21.61 6.13 -0.49
C GLY A 169 -22.01 7.59 -0.69
N GLN A 170 -21.13 8.56 -0.40
CA GLN A 170 -21.44 9.99 -0.52
C GLN A 170 -21.68 10.44 -1.97
N LYS A 171 -20.98 9.86 -2.96
CA LYS A 171 -21.25 10.10 -4.38
C LYS A 171 -22.58 9.47 -4.77
N PHE A 172 -22.86 8.24 -4.32
CA PHE A 172 -24.12 7.55 -4.63
C PHE A 172 -25.36 8.25 -4.04
N ARG A 173 -25.28 8.80 -2.83
CA ARG A 173 -26.35 9.63 -2.22
C ARG A 173 -26.72 10.83 -3.09
N ARG A 174 -25.73 11.44 -3.75
CA ARG A 174 -25.93 12.62 -4.62
C ARG A 174 -26.55 12.29 -5.98
N LYS A 175 -26.47 11.04 -6.44
CA LYS A 175 -26.99 10.62 -7.76
C LYS A 175 -28.52 10.52 -7.81
N ILE A 176 -29.16 10.13 -6.71
CA ILE A 176 -30.61 9.93 -6.63
C ILE A 176 -31.15 10.81 -5.48
N GLN A 177 -31.65 12.01 -5.81
CA GLN A 177 -32.32 12.90 -4.87
C GLN A 177 -33.67 12.31 -4.45
N GLY A 178 -33.67 11.44 -3.43
CA GLY A 178 -34.86 11.00 -2.70
C GLY A 178 -34.91 11.62 -1.29
N SER A 179 -36.11 11.65 -0.69
CA SER A 179 -36.52 12.45 0.49
C SER A 179 -35.81 12.22 1.83
N SER A 180 -34.64 11.58 1.88
CA SER A 180 -33.82 11.47 3.10
C SER A 180 -32.33 11.44 2.77
N ASP A 181 -31.55 12.34 3.39
CA ASP A 181 -30.13 12.62 3.10
C ASP A 181 -29.15 11.44 3.34
N ASN A 182 -29.60 10.31 3.90
CA ASN A 182 -28.74 9.21 4.36
C ASN A 182 -28.87 7.88 3.59
N LEU A 183 -29.56 7.83 2.45
CA LEU A 183 -29.78 6.57 1.71
C LEU A 183 -28.88 6.41 0.48
N VAL A 184 -28.29 5.22 0.35
CA VAL A 184 -27.53 4.77 -0.82
C VAL A 184 -28.39 3.79 -1.60
N TYR A 185 -28.77 4.17 -2.83
CA TYR A 185 -29.54 3.29 -3.71
C TYR A 185 -28.60 2.38 -4.51
N ILE A 186 -28.84 1.07 -4.41
CA ILE A 186 -28.09 0.04 -5.13
C ILE A 186 -28.97 -0.52 -6.26
N GLU A 187 -28.36 -0.66 -7.44
CA GLU A 187 -28.95 -1.25 -8.64
C GLU A 187 -28.52 -2.71 -8.83
N LYS A 188 -29.24 -3.45 -9.68
CA LYS A 188 -28.80 -4.78 -10.13
C LYS A 188 -27.56 -4.65 -11.00
N CYS A 189 -26.58 -5.52 -10.80
CA CYS A 189 -25.43 -5.67 -11.71
C CYS A 189 -25.58 -6.95 -12.54
N GLU A 190 -24.87 -6.98 -13.68
CA GLU A 190 -24.81 -8.12 -14.58
C GLU A 190 -23.42 -8.74 -14.56
N GLU A 191 -23.34 -10.05 -14.30
CA GLU A 191 -22.06 -10.77 -14.23
C GLU A 191 -22.13 -12.11 -14.96
N CYS A 192 -21.06 -12.45 -15.68
CA CYS A 192 -20.88 -13.80 -16.19
C CYS A 192 -20.78 -14.78 -15.03
N THR A 193 -21.70 -15.74 -14.97
CA THR A 193 -21.64 -16.80 -13.97
C THR A 193 -20.49 -17.75 -14.26
N SER A 194 -20.13 -18.55 -13.26
CA SER A 194 -19.23 -19.69 -13.40
C SER A 194 -19.67 -20.73 -14.45
N LYS A 195 -20.92 -20.70 -14.93
CA LYS A 195 -21.41 -21.57 -16.01
C LYS A 195 -21.22 -20.88 -17.36
N LYS A 196 -20.56 -21.59 -18.29
CA LYS A 196 -20.17 -21.04 -19.60
C LYS A 196 -21.38 -20.49 -20.37
N GLY A 197 -21.30 -19.21 -20.74
CA GLY A 197 -22.29 -18.53 -21.60
C GLY A 197 -23.55 -18.04 -20.89
N VAL A 198 -23.57 -18.02 -19.55
CA VAL A 198 -24.69 -17.52 -18.74
C VAL A 198 -24.29 -16.25 -18.00
N VAL A 199 -25.09 -15.19 -18.15
CA VAL A 199 -24.97 -13.92 -17.46
C VAL A 199 -26.09 -13.80 -16.46
N ARG A 200 -25.78 -13.46 -15.21
CA ARG A 200 -26.74 -13.26 -14.13
C ARG A 200 -26.91 -11.79 -13.84
N ARG A 201 -28.16 -11.34 -13.72
CA ARG A 201 -28.54 -10.02 -13.27
C ARG A 201 -29.18 -10.08 -11.88
N GLN A 202 -28.54 -9.44 -10.90
CA GLN A 202 -29.00 -9.43 -9.50
C GLN A 202 -28.33 -8.29 -8.70
N PHE A 203 -28.89 -7.92 -7.55
CA PHE A 203 -28.23 -6.99 -6.64
C PHE A 203 -26.93 -7.59 -6.05
N PRO A 204 -25.82 -6.83 -6.00
CA PRO A 204 -24.54 -7.27 -5.46
C PRO A 204 -24.50 -7.23 -3.93
N MET A 205 -25.49 -7.82 -3.27
CA MET A 205 -25.60 -7.86 -1.81
C MET A 205 -26.18 -9.19 -1.31
N LYS A 206 -25.90 -9.53 -0.06
CA LYS A 206 -26.48 -10.71 0.61
C LYS A 206 -26.90 -10.39 2.04
N LEU A 207 -27.74 -11.24 2.62
CA LEU A 207 -28.12 -11.16 4.03
C LEU A 207 -26.90 -11.21 4.95
N ALA A 208 -26.92 -10.40 6.01
CA ALA A 208 -25.77 -10.17 6.87
C ALA A 208 -26.10 -10.11 8.38
N PHE A 209 -27.11 -10.86 8.82
CA PHE A 209 -27.29 -11.17 10.25
C PHE A 209 -26.21 -12.14 10.75
N ALA A 210 -25.69 -12.96 9.83
CA ALA A 210 -24.57 -13.85 10.04
C ALA A 210 -23.52 -13.72 8.95
N CYS A 211 -22.25 -13.96 9.29
CA CYS A 211 -21.10 -13.99 8.40
C CYS A 211 -20.12 -15.11 8.77
N THR A 212 -19.23 -15.46 7.85
CA THR A 212 -18.16 -16.42 8.14
C THR A 212 -17.00 -15.74 8.86
N ALA A 213 -16.24 -16.50 9.66
CA ALA A 213 -15.02 -16.03 10.31
C ALA A 213 -14.04 -15.36 9.32
N HIS A 214 -13.89 -15.90 8.10
CA HIS A 214 -13.07 -15.30 7.04
C HIS A 214 -13.58 -13.93 6.59
N LYS A 215 -14.90 -13.72 6.56
CA LYS A 215 -15.50 -12.46 6.08
C LYS A 215 -15.43 -11.34 7.10
N VAL A 216 -15.30 -11.66 8.39
CA VAL A 216 -15.11 -10.68 9.46
C VAL A 216 -13.64 -10.38 9.75
N GLN A 217 -12.70 -10.97 9.00
CA GLN A 217 -11.28 -10.69 9.17
C GLN A 217 -10.97 -9.22 8.83
N GLY A 218 -10.34 -8.51 9.76
CA GLY A 218 -10.08 -7.06 9.72
C GLY A 218 -11.12 -6.22 10.45
N MET A 219 -12.33 -6.74 10.68
CA MET A 219 -13.41 -5.97 11.31
C MET A 219 -13.25 -5.81 12.82
N THR A 220 -13.85 -4.74 13.35
CA THR A 220 -13.99 -4.48 14.78
C THR A 220 -15.48 -4.29 15.09
N MET A 221 -15.98 -4.92 16.14
CA MET A 221 -17.39 -4.89 16.53
C MET A 221 -17.51 -4.67 18.04
N GLU A 222 -18.53 -3.96 18.49
CA GLU A 222 -18.82 -3.83 19.93
C GLU A 222 -19.36 -5.12 20.52
N SER A 223 -20.17 -5.86 19.75
CA SER A 223 -20.72 -7.15 20.15
C SER A 223 -20.74 -8.12 18.97
N ALA A 224 -20.53 -9.41 19.25
CA ALA A 224 -20.63 -10.48 18.26
C ALA A 224 -20.97 -11.81 18.93
N VAL A 225 -21.75 -12.64 18.22
CA VAL A 225 -22.03 -14.03 18.62
C VAL A 225 -21.15 -14.96 17.82
N VAL A 226 -20.34 -15.81 18.46
CA VAL A 226 -19.36 -16.69 17.82
C VAL A 226 -19.73 -18.15 18.06
N CYS A 227 -20.00 -18.89 16.98
CA CYS A 227 -20.27 -20.32 17.03
C CYS A 227 -19.00 -21.14 16.76
N LEU A 228 -18.57 -21.95 17.74
CA LEU A 228 -17.35 -22.77 17.62
C LEU A 228 -17.59 -24.19 17.11
N LYS A 229 -18.86 -24.61 16.98
CA LYS A 229 -19.29 -25.99 16.63
C LYS A 229 -18.54 -26.61 15.46
N ARG A 230 -18.42 -25.88 14.35
CA ARG A 230 -17.87 -26.37 13.08
C ARG A 230 -16.53 -25.76 12.72
N VAL A 231 -15.81 -25.20 13.69
CA VAL A 231 -14.46 -24.70 13.43
C VAL A 231 -13.55 -25.84 12.99
N PHE A 232 -12.79 -25.62 11.90
CA PHE A 232 -11.97 -26.66 11.24
C PHE A 232 -10.57 -26.20 10.82
N GLU A 233 -10.31 -24.89 10.74
CA GLU A 233 -9.00 -24.34 10.35
C GLU A 233 -8.22 -23.78 11.56
N PRO A 234 -6.88 -23.89 11.57
CA PRO A 234 -6.05 -23.24 12.58
C PRO A 234 -6.25 -21.72 12.55
N GLY A 235 -6.31 -21.10 13.72
CA GLY A 235 -6.47 -19.65 13.88
C GLY A 235 -7.89 -19.12 13.61
N MET A 236 -8.81 -19.91 13.05
CA MET A 236 -10.15 -19.43 12.70
C MET A 236 -10.98 -19.04 13.93
N ALA A 237 -10.87 -19.80 15.03
CA ALA A 237 -11.49 -19.43 16.31
C ALA A 237 -10.93 -18.09 16.83
N TYR A 238 -9.60 -17.91 16.79
CA TYR A 238 -8.96 -16.65 17.18
C TYR A 238 -9.43 -15.47 16.34
N VAL A 239 -9.57 -15.64 15.02
CA VAL A 239 -10.10 -14.59 14.13
C VAL A 239 -11.50 -14.17 14.56
N ALA A 240 -12.38 -15.12 14.86
CA ALA A 240 -13.75 -14.83 15.28
C ALA A 240 -13.83 -14.17 16.66
N LEU A 241 -13.11 -14.70 17.66
CA LEU A 241 -13.12 -14.18 19.04
C LEU A 241 -12.50 -12.79 19.15
N SER A 242 -11.46 -12.50 18.35
CA SER A 242 -10.74 -11.21 18.40
C SER A 242 -11.46 -10.05 17.72
N ARG A 243 -12.72 -10.23 17.25
CA ARG A 243 -13.51 -9.15 16.60
C ARG A 243 -14.15 -8.21 17.60
N THR A 244 -14.46 -8.68 18.80
CA THR A 244 -15.10 -7.86 19.83
C THR A 244 -14.09 -6.96 20.54
N THR A 245 -14.52 -5.76 20.94
CA THR A 245 -13.67 -4.81 21.69
C THR A 245 -13.51 -5.18 23.16
N SER A 246 -14.43 -5.96 23.73
CA SER A 246 -14.40 -6.41 25.13
C SER A 246 -14.99 -7.79 25.29
N LEU A 247 -14.74 -8.43 26.45
CA LEU A 247 -15.35 -9.71 26.79
C LEU A 247 -16.89 -9.60 26.94
N LYS A 248 -17.39 -8.47 27.43
CA LYS A 248 -18.84 -8.25 27.65
C LYS A 248 -19.66 -8.28 26.37
N GLY A 249 -19.06 -7.89 25.24
CA GLY A 249 -19.71 -7.93 23.93
C GLY A 249 -19.59 -9.28 23.23
N LEU A 250 -18.85 -10.23 23.80
CA LEU A 250 -18.62 -11.54 23.21
C LEU A 250 -19.63 -12.55 23.73
N TYR A 251 -20.33 -13.21 22.81
CA TYR A 251 -21.21 -14.33 23.11
C TYR A 251 -20.68 -15.56 22.38
N ILE A 252 -20.45 -16.66 23.07
CA ILE A 252 -19.89 -17.89 22.51
C ILE A 252 -20.93 -19.00 22.59
N THR A 253 -21.18 -19.66 21.47
CA THR A 253 -22.07 -20.83 21.39
C THR A 253 -21.30 -22.07 20.98
N ASP A 254 -21.73 -23.24 21.46
CA ASP A 254 -21.11 -24.54 21.18
C ASP A 254 -19.59 -24.54 21.48
N PHE A 255 -19.18 -24.08 22.66
CA PHE A 255 -17.77 -23.98 23.05
C PHE A 255 -17.06 -25.34 23.00
N ASP A 256 -15.97 -25.41 22.24
CA ASP A 256 -15.07 -26.57 22.19
C ASP A 256 -13.62 -26.10 22.19
N GLU A 257 -12.95 -26.30 23.32
CA GLU A 257 -11.56 -25.93 23.56
C GLU A 257 -10.60 -26.55 22.52
N LYS A 258 -10.90 -27.75 22.02
CA LYS A 258 -10.04 -28.44 21.04
C LYS A 258 -10.06 -27.77 19.66
N LYS A 259 -11.04 -26.90 19.41
CA LYS A 259 -11.16 -26.11 18.18
C LYS A 259 -10.36 -24.82 18.20
N ILE A 260 -9.81 -24.47 19.36
CA ILE A 260 -8.97 -23.29 19.55
C ILE A 260 -7.51 -23.73 19.46
N TYR A 261 -6.91 -23.57 18.28
CA TYR A 261 -5.51 -23.88 18.03
C TYR A 261 -4.94 -23.05 16.88
N ALA A 262 -3.63 -22.86 16.90
CA ALA A 262 -2.83 -22.23 15.85
C ALA A 262 -2.04 -23.28 15.06
N ASP A 263 -1.52 -22.88 13.90
CA ASP A 263 -0.58 -23.70 13.12
C ASP A 263 0.83 -23.60 13.75
N PRO A 264 1.51 -24.72 14.05
CA PRO A 264 2.88 -24.72 14.55
C PRO A 264 3.85 -23.89 13.70
N ALA A 265 3.70 -23.93 12.37
CA ALA A 265 4.59 -23.24 11.44
C ALA A 265 4.60 -21.71 11.64
N ILE A 266 3.49 -21.14 12.16
CA ILE A 266 3.41 -19.71 12.48
C ILE A 266 4.29 -19.36 13.67
N THR A 267 4.38 -20.25 14.66
CA THR A 267 5.24 -20.02 15.84
C THR A 267 6.70 -20.03 15.44
N ASP A 268 7.10 -20.95 14.56
CA ASP A 268 8.47 -21.00 14.03
C ASP A 268 8.78 -19.79 13.16
N ALA A 269 7.83 -19.37 12.32
CA ALA A 269 7.96 -18.16 11.51
C ALA A 269 8.11 -16.90 12.37
N LEU A 270 7.34 -16.78 13.47
CA LEU A 270 7.45 -15.66 14.42
C LEU A 270 8.80 -15.64 15.13
N LYS A 271 9.35 -16.80 15.52
CA LYS A 271 10.70 -16.90 16.13
C LYS A 271 11.82 -16.54 15.17
N ASN A 272 11.68 -16.93 13.90
CA ASN A 272 12.68 -16.66 12.86
C ASN A 272 12.55 -15.26 12.24
N MET A 273 11.54 -14.48 12.66
CA MET A 273 11.31 -13.14 12.14
C MET A 273 12.41 -12.19 12.62
N ARG A 274 13.23 -11.68 11.68
CA ARG A 274 14.25 -10.65 11.99
C ARG A 274 13.57 -9.37 12.48
N HIS A 275 13.78 -9.06 13.75
CA HIS A 275 13.38 -7.80 14.36
C HIS A 275 14.08 -6.64 13.63
N ALA A 276 13.30 -5.68 13.13
CA ALA A 276 13.86 -4.41 12.69
C ALA A 276 14.42 -3.69 13.92
N SER A 277 15.73 -3.48 13.99
CA SER A 277 16.30 -2.56 14.98
C SER A 277 16.20 -1.14 14.43
N PHE A 278 15.87 -0.19 15.31
CA PHE A 278 15.78 1.22 14.95
C PHE A 278 17.15 1.80 14.54
N GLU A 279 18.23 1.26 15.10
CA GLU A 279 19.61 1.60 14.74
C GLU A 279 19.93 1.21 13.28
N ASN A 280 19.56 0.00 12.85
CA ASN A 280 19.74 -0.42 11.46
C ASN A 280 18.83 0.34 10.49
N ALA A 281 17.75 0.94 10.99
CA ALA A 281 16.82 1.74 10.18
C ALA A 281 17.31 3.18 9.98
N ARG A 282 18.33 3.64 10.72
CA ARG A 282 18.86 5.02 10.65
C ARG A 282 20.40 5.09 10.62
N PRO A 283 21.04 4.42 9.65
CA PRO A 283 22.49 4.28 9.63
C PRO A 283 23.24 5.61 9.53
N LEU A 284 22.71 6.59 8.78
CA LEU A 284 23.36 7.89 8.61
C LEU A 284 23.29 8.72 9.90
N LEU A 285 22.12 8.79 10.54
CA LEU A 285 21.96 9.52 11.80
C LEU A 285 22.88 8.95 12.88
N GLN A 286 22.97 7.62 12.99
CA GLN A 286 23.81 6.97 13.98
C GLN A 286 25.28 7.27 13.74
N PHE A 287 25.71 7.26 12.48
CA PHE A 287 27.08 7.64 12.12
C PHE A 287 27.39 9.08 12.46
N LEU A 288 26.54 10.04 12.06
CA LEU A 288 26.76 11.47 12.34
C LEU A 288 26.85 11.77 13.84
N LYS A 289 26.12 11.03 14.68
CA LYS A 289 26.24 11.12 16.15
C LYS A 289 27.56 10.59 16.71
N SER A 290 28.23 9.69 15.99
CA SER A 290 29.51 9.12 16.38
C SER A 290 30.72 9.96 15.97
N VAL A 291 30.54 10.87 14.99
CA VAL A 291 31.56 11.80 14.54
C VAL A 291 31.70 12.95 15.55
N ASP A 292 32.94 13.36 15.83
CA ASP A 292 33.23 14.52 16.68
C ASP A 292 32.66 15.80 16.02
N PRO A 293 31.78 16.57 16.71
CA PRO A 293 31.20 17.80 16.16
C PRO A 293 32.21 18.88 15.73
N THR A 294 33.47 18.77 16.15
CA THR A 294 34.53 19.71 15.76
C THR A 294 35.13 19.41 14.39
N VAL A 295 34.93 18.19 13.86
CA VAL A 295 35.39 17.81 12.53
C VAL A 295 34.36 18.30 11.51
N PRO A 296 34.73 19.22 10.59
CA PRO A 296 33.82 19.64 9.54
C PRO A 296 33.53 18.43 8.64
N THR A 297 32.25 18.15 8.41
CA THR A 297 31.81 17.10 7.51
C THR A 297 30.83 17.64 6.48
N LEU A 298 30.73 16.97 5.34
CA LEU A 298 29.72 17.25 4.33
C LEU A 298 28.98 15.96 3.98
N THR A 299 27.68 15.95 4.24
CA THR A 299 26.77 14.84 3.98
C THR A 299 26.12 15.00 2.62
N ILE A 300 26.38 14.07 1.71
CA ILE A 300 25.85 14.08 0.36
C ILE A 300 24.94 12.88 0.18
N ILE A 301 23.72 13.11 -0.27
CA ILE A 301 22.74 12.05 -0.53
C ILE A 301 22.28 12.15 -1.98
N HIS A 302 22.30 11.04 -2.70
CA HIS A 302 21.63 10.90 -3.99
C HIS A 302 20.35 10.07 -3.85
N HIS A 303 19.29 10.50 -4.53
CA HIS A 303 18.03 9.78 -4.59
C HIS A 303 17.37 9.93 -5.96
N ASN A 304 17.04 8.79 -6.59
CA ASN A 304 16.13 8.78 -7.73
C ASN A 304 14.68 8.87 -7.24
N ALA A 305 14.04 10.02 -7.46
CA ALA A 305 12.71 10.32 -6.93
C ALA A 305 11.57 9.77 -7.79
N GLN A 306 11.83 9.29 -9.02
CA GLN A 306 10.81 8.80 -9.97
C GLN A 306 9.61 9.73 -10.16
N GLY A 307 9.84 11.04 -10.11
CA GLY A 307 8.81 12.07 -10.14
C GLY A 307 8.72 12.83 -8.83
N LEU A 308 9.56 13.86 -8.71
CA LEU A 308 9.56 14.76 -7.55
C LEU A 308 8.16 15.32 -7.19
N PRO A 309 7.27 15.68 -8.15
CA PRO A 309 5.96 16.20 -7.80
C PRO A 309 5.06 15.26 -7.00
N THR A 310 5.21 13.95 -7.20
CA THR A 310 4.40 12.93 -6.52
C THR A 310 4.91 12.67 -5.11
N HIS A 311 6.22 12.84 -4.89
CA HIS A 311 6.91 12.39 -3.69
C HIS A 311 7.49 13.52 -2.83
N MET A 312 7.19 14.78 -3.16
CA MET A 312 7.75 15.94 -2.47
C MET A 312 7.46 15.92 -0.96
N GLU A 313 6.26 15.55 -0.57
CA GLU A 313 5.87 15.51 0.85
C GLU A 313 6.54 14.34 1.57
N ASP A 314 6.62 13.18 0.92
CA ASP A 314 7.31 12.01 1.46
C ASP A 314 8.79 12.31 1.72
N MET A 315 9.44 13.04 0.79
CA MET A 315 10.82 13.49 0.92
C MET A 315 11.01 14.49 2.08
N ARG A 316 10.07 15.43 2.27
CA ARG A 316 10.12 16.37 3.41
C ARG A 316 10.04 15.66 4.75
N CYS A 317 9.22 14.61 4.84
CA CYS A 317 9.05 13.84 6.06
C CYS A 317 10.16 12.79 6.28
N HIS A 318 11.05 12.58 5.30
CA HIS A 318 12.10 11.57 5.39
C HIS A 318 13.25 12.03 6.28
N HIS A 319 13.26 11.55 7.53
CA HIS A 319 14.17 11.99 8.59
C HIS A 319 15.68 11.95 8.27
N GLU A 320 16.12 11.09 7.35
CA GLU A 320 17.54 10.98 6.97
C GLU A 320 17.87 11.80 5.73
N LEU A 321 16.89 12.09 4.85
CA LEU A 321 17.13 12.98 3.72
C LEU A 321 17.33 14.42 4.21
N SER A 322 16.64 14.80 5.30
CA SER A 322 16.80 16.10 5.94
C SER A 322 18.17 16.31 6.62
N LEU A 323 19.00 15.26 6.73
CA LEU A 323 20.37 15.36 7.24
C LEU A 323 21.39 15.70 6.14
N ALA A 324 20.97 15.72 4.88
CA ALA A 324 21.87 16.03 3.76
C ALA A 324 22.30 17.50 3.78
N ASP A 325 23.59 17.78 3.70
CA ASP A 325 24.07 19.12 3.37
C ASP A 325 23.85 19.40 1.87
N VAL A 326 24.00 18.35 1.04
CA VAL A 326 23.74 18.36 -0.40
C VAL A 326 22.88 17.16 -0.77
N LEU A 327 21.68 17.41 -1.29
CA LEU A 327 20.72 16.41 -1.74
C LEU A 327 20.57 16.43 -3.26
N CYS A 328 21.06 15.38 -3.90
CA CYS A 328 21.14 15.16 -5.34
C CYS A 328 19.96 14.31 -5.81
N ILE A 329 19.10 14.84 -6.67
CA ILE A 329 17.88 14.17 -7.14
C ILE A 329 17.97 13.89 -8.64
N THR A 330 17.66 12.65 -9.04
CA THR A 330 17.45 12.25 -10.43
C THR A 330 15.98 11.88 -10.67
N GLU A 331 15.56 11.86 -11.94
CA GLU A 331 14.15 11.65 -12.34
C GLU A 331 13.19 12.65 -11.65
N THR A 332 13.55 13.93 -11.71
CA THR A 332 12.73 14.99 -11.09
C THR A 332 11.36 15.16 -11.75
N HIS A 333 11.24 14.88 -13.06
CA HIS A 333 10.04 15.01 -13.90
C HIS A 333 9.45 16.43 -13.89
N LEU A 334 10.28 17.43 -13.65
CA LEU A 334 9.86 18.82 -13.67
C LEU A 334 9.70 19.32 -15.12
N SER A 335 8.66 20.12 -15.33
CA SER A 335 8.35 20.77 -16.61
C SER A 335 8.32 22.29 -16.46
N GLY A 336 8.56 22.99 -17.57
CA GLY A 336 8.61 24.46 -17.59
C GLY A 336 9.99 25.04 -17.27
N SER A 337 10.07 26.37 -17.36
CA SER A 337 11.29 27.15 -17.16
C SER A 337 11.47 27.69 -15.74
N SER A 338 10.38 27.76 -14.95
CA SER A 338 10.41 28.16 -13.54
C SER A 338 10.04 26.99 -12.63
N VAL A 339 10.80 26.82 -11.55
CA VAL A 339 10.49 25.82 -10.52
C VAL A 339 9.42 26.39 -9.59
N SER A 340 8.32 25.67 -9.42
CA SER A 340 7.25 26.06 -8.50
C SER A 340 7.78 26.12 -7.06
N PRO A 341 7.38 27.12 -6.24
CA PRO A 341 7.78 27.23 -4.83
C PRO A 341 7.47 25.97 -4.01
N ARG A 342 6.46 25.19 -4.42
CA ARG A 342 6.10 23.92 -3.77
C ARG A 342 7.18 22.85 -3.83
N PHE A 343 8.22 23.01 -4.66
CA PHE A 343 9.36 22.09 -4.75
C PHE A 343 10.59 22.62 -4.02
N GLN A 344 10.54 23.80 -3.42
CA GLN A 344 11.62 24.29 -2.59
C GLN A 344 11.59 23.59 -1.23
N LEU A 345 12.78 23.28 -0.71
CA LEU A 345 12.99 22.83 0.66
C LEU A 345 13.42 24.05 1.49
N GLU A 346 12.86 24.19 2.69
CA GLU A 346 13.27 25.24 3.61
C GLU A 346 14.77 25.09 3.93
N GLN A 347 15.50 26.20 3.95
CA GLN A 347 16.96 26.23 4.20
C GLN A 347 17.84 25.63 3.10
N TYR A 348 17.29 25.30 1.92
CA TYR A 348 18.09 24.86 0.76
C TYR A 348 17.95 25.81 -0.42
N ASN A 349 19.06 26.03 -1.10
CA ASN A 349 19.08 26.51 -2.47
C ASN A 349 18.84 25.33 -3.42
N MET A 350 18.21 25.58 -4.57
CA MET A 350 17.89 24.53 -5.55
C MET A 350 18.42 24.89 -6.93
N ALA A 351 19.23 24.00 -7.50
CA ALA A 351 19.67 24.05 -8.87
C ALA A 351 19.11 22.88 -9.66
N THR A 352 18.43 23.14 -10.77
CA THR A 352 17.82 22.08 -11.59
C THR A 352 18.24 22.17 -13.05
N ARG A 353 18.13 21.03 -13.72
CA ARG A 353 18.18 20.93 -15.18
C ARG A 353 17.16 19.92 -15.66
N ASN A 354 16.19 20.39 -16.44
CA ASN A 354 15.13 19.56 -16.98
C ASN A 354 15.62 18.78 -18.22
N ARG A 355 14.99 17.63 -18.50
CA ARG A 355 15.34 16.78 -19.65
C ARG A 355 15.32 17.52 -20.99
N HIS A 356 14.29 18.34 -21.24
CA HIS A 356 14.12 19.03 -22.52
C HIS A 356 15.23 20.05 -22.85
N VAL A 357 16.01 20.51 -21.85
CA VAL A 357 17.18 21.39 -22.05
C VAL A 357 18.52 20.64 -21.93
N SER A 358 18.48 19.32 -21.78
CA SER A 358 19.67 18.48 -21.57
C SER A 358 20.16 17.80 -22.83
N TYR A 359 19.36 17.77 -23.90
CA TYR A 359 19.69 17.14 -25.17
C TYR A 359 19.52 18.12 -26.32
N THR A 360 20.62 18.71 -26.77
CA THR A 360 20.63 19.67 -27.88
C THR A 360 20.58 18.96 -29.24
N ASN A 361 21.26 17.83 -29.37
CA ASN A 361 21.39 17.11 -30.65
C ASN A 361 20.44 15.91 -30.77
N HIS A 362 19.75 15.54 -29.68
CA HIS A 362 18.86 14.38 -29.60
C HIS A 362 17.45 14.79 -29.17
N THR A 363 16.67 15.31 -30.12
CA THR A 363 15.28 15.74 -29.89
C THR A 363 14.35 14.59 -29.53
N ASP A 364 14.65 13.38 -30.01
CA ASP A 364 13.99 12.14 -29.64
C ASP A 364 14.08 11.87 -28.14
N MET A 365 15.23 12.17 -27.52
CA MET A 365 15.43 12.05 -26.07
C MET A 365 14.84 13.23 -25.29
N ALA A 366 14.95 14.45 -25.81
CA ALA A 366 14.42 15.66 -25.18
C ALA A 366 12.90 15.62 -24.95
N ASN A 367 12.17 14.93 -25.84
CA ASN A 367 10.71 14.87 -25.84
C ASN A 367 10.12 13.68 -25.05
N VAL A 368 10.96 12.83 -24.44
CA VAL A 368 10.48 11.71 -23.62
C VAL A 368 10.06 12.20 -22.25
N ASN A 369 8.85 11.82 -21.82
CA ASN A 369 8.37 12.13 -20.47
C ASN A 369 9.31 11.57 -19.39
N GLY A 370 9.50 12.34 -18.32
CA GLY A 370 10.37 12.02 -17.20
C GLY A 370 11.74 12.69 -17.26
N GLY A 371 12.70 12.19 -16.49
CA GLY A 371 14.06 12.70 -16.38
C GLY A 371 14.18 14.00 -15.61
N GLY A 372 15.27 14.70 -15.87
CA GLY A 372 15.71 15.88 -15.17
C GLY A 372 16.44 15.55 -13.88
N VAL A 373 17.34 16.45 -13.51
CA VAL A 373 18.14 16.38 -12.29
C VAL A 373 17.99 17.66 -11.48
N ALA A 374 18.14 17.53 -10.16
CA ALA A 374 18.17 18.66 -9.24
C ALA A 374 19.24 18.43 -8.17
N ILE A 375 19.83 19.51 -7.66
CA ILE A 375 20.65 19.51 -6.45
C ILE A 375 20.07 20.55 -5.52
N TYR A 376 19.71 20.11 -4.32
CA TYR A 376 19.48 20.97 -3.18
C TYR A 376 20.76 21.07 -2.37
N TYR A 377 21.16 22.27 -1.98
CA TYR A 377 22.33 22.47 -1.12
C TYR A 377 21.99 23.48 -0.03
N ASN A 378 22.38 23.16 1.19
CA ASN A 378 21.99 23.93 2.37
C ASN A 378 22.49 25.38 2.26
N THR A 379 21.65 26.34 2.63
CA THR A 379 21.94 27.79 2.60
C THR A 379 23.10 28.20 3.50
N ILE A 380 23.48 27.38 4.47
CA ILE A 380 24.68 27.59 5.30
C ILE A 380 25.99 27.37 4.54
N LEU A 381 25.95 26.63 3.41
CA LEU A 381 27.13 26.33 2.62
C LEU A 381 27.51 27.52 1.73
N THR A 382 28.81 27.82 1.68
CA THR A 382 29.33 28.70 0.62
C THR A 382 29.47 27.88 -0.65
N ALA A 383 28.44 27.91 -1.51
CA ALA A 383 28.38 27.05 -2.69
C ALA A 383 27.75 27.73 -3.92
N GLU A 384 28.26 27.35 -5.10
CA GLU A 384 27.80 27.85 -6.39
C GLU A 384 27.37 26.71 -7.32
N SER A 385 26.18 26.84 -7.93
CA SER A 385 25.71 25.86 -8.90
C SER A 385 26.12 26.21 -10.34
N ARG A 386 26.47 25.20 -11.13
CA ARG A 386 26.73 25.29 -12.57
C ARG A 386 25.80 24.34 -13.32
N LYS A 387 24.89 24.92 -14.12
CA LYS A 387 23.93 24.19 -14.95
C LYS A 387 24.42 23.95 -16.37
N TYR A 388 25.46 24.69 -16.78
CA TYR A 388 26.05 24.65 -18.10
C TYR A 388 27.56 24.56 -17.97
N LEU A 389 28.16 23.65 -18.74
CA LEU A 389 29.59 23.53 -18.94
C LEU A 389 29.84 23.54 -20.45
N GLN A 390 30.88 24.24 -20.87
CA GLN A 390 31.26 24.25 -22.28
C GLN A 390 31.60 22.82 -22.71
N ASN A 391 31.17 22.43 -23.91
CA ASN A 391 31.39 21.11 -24.51
C ASN A 391 30.58 19.93 -23.94
N VAL A 392 29.60 20.16 -23.03
CA VAL A 392 28.68 19.10 -22.57
C VAL A 392 27.25 19.43 -23.00
N THR A 393 26.76 18.75 -24.04
CA THR A 393 25.51 19.13 -24.73
C THR A 393 24.36 18.15 -24.60
N ASP A 394 24.64 16.85 -24.43
CA ASP A 394 23.65 15.78 -24.51
C ASP A 394 23.67 14.90 -23.25
N LEU A 395 23.60 15.56 -22.09
CA LEU A 395 23.69 14.92 -20.77
C LEU A 395 22.82 15.65 -19.75
N GLU A 396 22.04 14.89 -18.99
CA GLU A 396 21.28 15.41 -17.84
C GLU A 396 22.21 15.52 -16.63
N PHE A 397 22.69 16.73 -16.34
CA PHE A 397 23.56 16.98 -15.18
C PHE A 397 23.37 18.36 -14.55
N VAL A 398 23.73 18.46 -13.27
CA VAL A 398 23.92 19.72 -12.52
C VAL A 398 25.18 19.56 -11.66
N VAL A 399 25.96 20.63 -11.52
CA VAL A 399 27.16 20.64 -10.65
C VAL A 399 26.99 21.69 -9.56
N VAL A 400 27.44 21.39 -8.35
CA VAL A 400 27.58 22.37 -7.25
C VAL A 400 29.03 22.33 -6.76
N LYS A 401 29.67 23.50 -6.74
CA LYS A 401 30.98 23.72 -6.13
C LYS A 401 30.77 24.24 -4.72
N VAL A 402 31.20 23.47 -3.71
CA VAL A 402 31.14 23.83 -2.29
C VAL A 402 32.52 24.28 -1.84
N GLU A 403 32.64 25.48 -1.27
CA GLU A 403 33.89 26.07 -0.77
C GLU A 403 34.05 25.96 0.75
N SER A 404 32.95 25.88 1.50
CA SER A 404 32.94 25.82 2.96
C SER A 404 31.67 25.12 3.47
N PRO A 405 31.71 24.33 4.57
CA PRO A 405 32.86 24.11 5.47
C PRO A 405 33.86 23.07 5.00
N VAL A 406 33.44 22.15 4.11
CA VAL A 406 34.30 21.18 3.44
C VAL A 406 34.28 21.46 1.95
N THR A 407 35.45 21.54 1.32
CA THR A 407 35.56 21.78 -0.10
C THR A 407 35.16 20.54 -0.87
N ALA A 408 34.23 20.63 -1.83
CA ALA A 408 33.90 19.53 -2.73
C ALA A 408 33.29 20.02 -4.04
N LEU A 409 33.47 19.26 -5.12
CA LEU A 409 32.81 19.49 -6.40
C LEU A 409 31.85 18.33 -6.68
N ILE A 410 30.55 18.60 -6.64
CA ILE A 410 29.51 17.56 -6.66
C ILE A 410 28.74 17.65 -7.97
N ALA A 411 28.78 16.61 -8.78
CA ALA A 411 28.02 16.47 -10.02
C ALA A 411 26.93 15.41 -9.85
N THR A 412 25.68 15.78 -10.11
CA THR A 412 24.57 14.85 -10.23
C THR A 412 24.29 14.58 -11.70
N VAL A 413 24.30 13.31 -12.08
CA VAL A 413 24.12 12.86 -13.46
C VAL A 413 22.96 11.88 -13.54
N TYR A 414 22.17 11.95 -14.60
CA TYR A 414 21.19 10.92 -14.91
C TYR A 414 21.42 10.38 -16.32
N ARG A 415 21.50 9.05 -16.44
CA ARG A 415 21.52 8.36 -17.74
C ARG A 415 20.19 7.63 -17.94
N PRO A 416 19.35 8.03 -18.91
CA PRO A 416 18.16 7.26 -19.24
C PRO A 416 18.50 5.82 -19.68
N PRO A 417 17.65 4.82 -19.39
CA PRO A 417 17.92 3.42 -19.73
C PRO A 417 18.08 3.18 -21.24
N ASN A 418 17.35 3.96 -22.05
CA ASN A 418 17.41 3.88 -23.52
C ASN A 418 18.62 4.62 -24.12
N TYR A 419 19.44 5.31 -23.30
CA TYR A 419 20.58 6.07 -23.81
C TYR A 419 21.80 5.15 -23.98
N SER A 420 22.17 4.84 -25.22
CA SER A 420 23.26 3.88 -25.48
C SER A 420 24.61 4.35 -24.93
N HIS A 421 25.41 3.40 -24.39
CA HIS A 421 26.74 3.71 -23.85
C HIS A 421 27.67 4.38 -24.89
N VAL A 422 27.58 4.00 -26.17
CA VAL A 422 28.37 4.59 -27.26
C VAL A 422 28.13 6.10 -27.40
N ARG A 423 26.92 6.57 -27.13
CA ARG A 423 26.59 8.00 -27.17
C ARG A 423 26.82 8.70 -25.83
N PHE A 424 26.58 8.00 -24.72
CA PHE A 424 26.72 8.54 -23.37
C PHE A 424 28.18 8.78 -22.95
N LEU A 425 29.07 7.81 -23.18
CA LEU A 425 30.45 7.85 -22.67
C LEU A 425 31.25 9.07 -23.17
N PRO A 426 31.17 9.51 -24.44
CA PRO A 426 31.82 10.75 -24.88
C PRO A 426 31.34 11.99 -24.13
N GLN A 427 30.04 12.10 -23.84
CA GLN A 427 29.50 13.24 -23.07
C GLN A 427 29.95 13.17 -21.60
N MET A 428 30.00 11.97 -21.04
CA MET A 428 30.54 11.74 -19.70
C MET A 428 32.02 12.12 -19.61
N LEU A 429 32.83 11.78 -20.62
CA LEU A 429 34.23 12.21 -20.73
C LEU A 429 34.36 13.74 -20.75
N CYS A 430 33.58 14.44 -21.58
CA CYS A 430 33.60 15.92 -21.61
C CYS A 430 33.19 16.55 -20.27
N LEU A 431 32.23 15.93 -19.56
CA LEU A 431 31.88 16.34 -18.21
C LEU A 431 33.06 16.17 -17.26
N LEU A 432 33.69 14.99 -17.22
CA LEU A 432 34.85 14.72 -16.37
C LEU A 432 36.02 15.67 -16.65
N ASP A 433 36.35 15.91 -17.93
CA ASP A 433 37.37 16.88 -18.32
C ASP A 433 37.05 18.29 -17.77
N SER A 434 35.78 18.71 -17.89
CA SER A 434 35.33 20.01 -17.37
C SER A 434 35.38 20.10 -15.84
N LEU A 435 35.07 19.01 -15.14
CA LEU A 435 35.15 18.93 -13.68
C LEU A 435 36.60 18.99 -13.20
N GLU A 436 37.49 18.24 -13.84
CA GLU A 436 38.93 18.19 -13.53
C GLU A 436 39.60 19.56 -13.80
N MET A 437 39.19 20.27 -14.85
CA MET A 437 39.67 21.63 -15.15
C MET A 437 39.28 22.68 -14.10
N MET A 438 38.23 22.44 -13.30
CA MET A 438 37.84 23.37 -12.23
C MET A 438 38.78 23.33 -11.01
N ASN A 439 39.72 22.37 -10.97
CA ASN A 439 40.76 22.23 -9.96
C ASN A 439 40.24 22.34 -8.50
N HIS A 440 39.10 21.69 -8.25
CA HIS A 440 38.42 21.68 -6.95
C HIS A 440 38.18 20.23 -6.54
N GLN A 441 38.65 19.83 -5.34
CA GLN A 441 38.69 18.45 -4.89
C GLN A 441 38.09 18.29 -3.48
N PRO A 442 37.58 17.10 -3.13
CA PRO A 442 37.34 15.96 -4.03
C PRO A 442 36.22 16.24 -5.04
N ILE A 443 36.29 15.55 -6.17
CA ILE A 443 35.22 15.53 -7.18
C ILE A 443 34.35 14.30 -6.89
N ILE A 444 33.05 14.54 -6.76
CA ILE A 444 32.04 13.54 -6.48
C ILE A 444 31.05 13.52 -7.63
N VAL A 445 30.88 12.36 -8.25
CA VAL A 445 29.90 12.14 -9.31
C VAL A 445 28.89 11.12 -8.79
N CYS A 446 27.63 11.54 -8.64
CA CYS A 446 26.55 10.68 -8.17
C CYS A 446 25.37 10.70 -9.12
N GLY A 447 24.54 9.66 -9.09
CA GLY A 447 23.44 9.58 -10.04
C GLY A 447 22.89 8.17 -10.27
N ASP A 448 21.82 8.12 -11.05
CA ASP A 448 21.33 6.87 -11.64
C ASP A 448 21.93 6.73 -13.05
N PHE A 449 22.81 5.74 -13.20
CA PHE A 449 23.53 5.46 -14.43
C PHE A 449 22.85 4.39 -15.28
N ASN A 450 21.80 3.73 -14.78
CA ASN A 450 21.18 2.56 -15.43
C ASN A 450 22.23 1.53 -15.89
N GLU A 451 23.31 1.35 -15.12
CA GLU A 451 24.36 0.35 -15.32
C GLU A 451 24.48 -0.49 -14.04
N ASP A 452 23.93 -1.71 -14.07
CA ASP A 452 23.85 -2.54 -12.87
C ASP A 452 25.20 -3.19 -12.55
N LEU A 453 25.89 -2.72 -11.52
CA LEU A 453 27.21 -3.24 -11.11
C LEU A 453 27.17 -4.67 -10.55
N MET A 454 25.99 -5.18 -10.14
CA MET A 454 25.84 -6.55 -9.65
C MET A 454 25.66 -7.58 -10.77
N SER A 455 25.35 -7.15 -11.99
CA SER A 455 25.20 -8.05 -13.14
C SER A 455 26.54 -8.46 -13.75
N ARG A 456 26.60 -9.64 -14.39
CA ARG A 456 27.83 -10.22 -14.99
C ARG A 456 28.30 -9.56 -16.29
N GLY A 457 27.62 -8.51 -16.77
CA GLY A 457 27.96 -7.81 -18.02
C GLY A 457 29.11 -6.80 -17.88
N LYS A 458 29.59 -6.26 -19.00
CA LYS A 458 30.59 -5.18 -19.03
C LYS A 458 30.08 -3.93 -18.29
N LYS A 459 31.00 -3.15 -17.72
CA LYS A 459 30.70 -1.96 -16.91
C LYS A 459 31.42 -0.73 -17.48
N PRO A 460 31.09 -0.31 -18.71
CA PRO A 460 31.85 0.74 -19.37
C PRO A 460 31.86 2.08 -18.62
N ILE A 461 30.81 2.42 -17.87
CA ILE A 461 30.79 3.65 -17.07
C ILE A 461 31.71 3.51 -15.85
N GLN A 462 31.65 2.38 -15.15
CA GLN A 462 32.58 2.09 -14.06
C GLN A 462 34.04 2.06 -14.52
N GLU A 463 34.32 1.38 -15.64
CA GLU A 463 35.65 1.28 -16.25
C GLU A 463 36.20 2.68 -16.61
N LEU A 464 35.36 3.54 -17.21
CA LEU A 464 35.71 4.93 -17.53
C LEU A 464 36.11 5.71 -16.27
N LEU A 465 35.25 5.74 -15.25
CA LEU A 465 35.51 6.48 -14.01
C LEU A 465 36.75 5.95 -13.25
N GLN A 466 36.91 4.63 -13.18
CA GLN A 466 38.09 4.01 -12.55
C GLN A 466 39.39 4.35 -13.31
N SER A 467 39.36 4.37 -14.64
CA SER A 467 40.52 4.78 -15.45
C SER A 467 40.94 6.24 -15.23
N ARG A 468 40.02 7.08 -14.74
CA ARG A 468 40.25 8.47 -14.33
C ARG A 468 40.58 8.61 -12.84
N GLY A 469 40.71 7.49 -12.12
CA GLY A 469 41.09 7.48 -10.70
C GLY A 469 39.92 7.63 -9.72
N TYR A 470 38.66 7.55 -10.18
CA TYR A 470 37.51 7.61 -9.28
C TYR A 470 37.22 6.23 -8.66
N ALA A 471 36.94 6.21 -7.36
CA ALA A 471 36.49 5.04 -6.63
C ALA A 471 34.96 5.06 -6.48
N GLN A 472 34.31 3.93 -6.76
CA GLN A 472 32.87 3.77 -6.50
C GLN A 472 32.67 3.40 -5.02
N LEU A 473 31.75 4.08 -4.32
CA LEU A 473 31.53 3.95 -2.88
C LEU A 473 30.35 3.05 -2.42
N ILE A 474 29.39 2.74 -3.29
CA ILE A 474 28.17 1.98 -2.95
C ILE A 474 28.29 0.53 -3.41
N THR A 475 28.24 -0.40 -2.46
CA THR A 475 28.45 -1.83 -2.70
C THR A 475 27.19 -2.69 -2.55
N ALA A 476 26.10 -2.11 -2.03
CA ALA A 476 24.82 -2.80 -1.81
C ALA A 476 23.78 -2.41 -2.88
N ALA A 477 22.79 -3.27 -3.10
CA ALA A 477 21.72 -3.00 -4.06
C ALA A 477 20.94 -1.72 -3.71
N THR A 478 20.56 -0.96 -4.75
CA THR A 478 19.88 0.34 -4.64
C THR A 478 18.43 0.29 -5.11
N THR A 479 17.92 -0.88 -5.51
CA THR A 479 16.53 -1.03 -5.96
C THR A 479 15.82 -2.21 -5.31
N GLU A 480 14.48 -2.20 -5.35
CA GLU A 480 13.66 -3.32 -4.87
C GLU A 480 13.93 -4.65 -5.60
N LYS A 481 14.40 -4.63 -6.86
CA LYS A 481 14.81 -5.84 -7.60
C LYS A 481 16.26 -6.24 -7.37
N HIS A 482 16.91 -5.67 -6.36
CA HIS A 482 18.26 -6.04 -5.96
C HIS A 482 19.33 -5.73 -7.04
N THR A 483 19.19 -4.59 -7.74
CA THR A 483 20.18 -4.07 -8.70
C THR A 483 20.96 -2.91 -8.11
N LEU A 484 22.19 -2.68 -8.57
CA LEU A 484 23.05 -1.55 -8.17
C LEU A 484 23.27 -0.61 -9.35
N ILE A 485 22.33 0.31 -9.57
CA ILE A 485 22.33 1.26 -10.70
C ILE A 485 22.52 2.72 -10.28
N ASP A 486 22.29 3.02 -9.01
CA ASP A 486 22.56 4.33 -8.40
C ASP A 486 23.97 4.30 -7.80
N HIS A 487 24.85 5.17 -8.26
CA HIS A 487 26.27 5.14 -7.90
C HIS A 487 26.73 6.46 -7.29
N ILE A 488 27.75 6.38 -6.43
CA ILE A 488 28.57 7.52 -6.02
C ILE A 488 30.03 7.17 -6.34
N TYR A 489 30.68 8.03 -7.12
CA TYR A 489 32.10 7.97 -7.47
C TYR A 489 32.83 9.16 -6.86
N ILE A 490 34.03 8.94 -6.30
CA ILE A 490 34.85 9.98 -5.69
C ILE A 490 36.30 9.92 -6.17
N SER A 491 36.92 11.07 -6.50
CA SER A 491 38.32 11.14 -6.94
C SER A 491 39.34 10.88 -5.84
N GLN A 492 39.00 11.18 -4.58
CA GLN A 492 39.85 10.99 -3.40
C GLN A 492 39.12 10.13 -2.36
N PRO A 493 39.14 8.80 -2.49
CA PRO A 493 38.35 7.91 -1.63
C PRO A 493 38.68 8.02 -0.14
N TYR A 494 39.89 8.44 0.22
CA TYR A 494 40.29 8.65 1.61
C TYR A 494 39.53 9.80 2.29
N ALA A 495 38.93 10.72 1.53
CA ALA A 495 38.09 11.79 2.08
C ALA A 495 36.72 11.26 2.56
N CYS A 496 36.26 10.11 2.05
CA CYS A 496 35.00 9.50 2.44
C CYS A 496 35.13 8.80 3.80
N LEU A 497 34.41 9.29 4.80
CA LEU A 497 34.33 8.67 6.12
C LEU A 497 33.37 7.48 6.15
N GLN A 498 32.21 7.62 5.51
CA GLN A 498 31.20 6.56 5.42
C GLN A 498 30.35 6.72 4.17
N SER A 499 29.94 5.60 3.59
CA SER A 499 28.95 5.53 2.52
C SER A 499 27.96 4.40 2.76
N GLY A 500 26.80 4.47 2.12
CA GLY A 500 25.81 3.41 2.24
C GLY A 500 24.51 3.66 1.50
N VAL A 501 23.56 2.76 1.73
CA VAL A 501 22.21 2.80 1.17
C VAL A 501 21.22 3.04 2.32
N LEU A 502 20.30 3.97 2.13
CA LEU A 502 19.18 4.27 3.01
C LEU A 502 17.93 3.55 2.50
N ASN A 503 16.93 3.35 3.36
CA ASN A 503 15.66 2.76 2.93
C ASN A 503 14.64 3.86 2.69
N THR A 504 13.88 3.75 1.60
CA THR A 504 12.69 4.57 1.37
C THR A 504 11.46 3.69 1.14
N TYR A 505 10.26 4.27 1.28
CA TYR A 505 8.98 3.58 1.06
C TYR A 505 8.21 4.09 -0.17
N HIS A 506 8.63 5.21 -0.75
CA HIS A 506 7.88 5.93 -1.78
C HIS A 506 8.53 5.90 -3.16
N SER A 507 9.74 5.35 -3.29
CA SER A 507 10.43 5.18 -4.57
C SER A 507 10.97 3.76 -4.69
N TYR A 508 11.00 3.25 -5.92
CA TYR A 508 11.61 1.96 -6.26
C TYR A 508 13.14 1.95 -6.03
N HIS A 509 13.75 3.15 -5.97
CA HIS A 509 15.16 3.33 -5.69
C HIS A 509 15.37 3.76 -4.25
N ASN A 510 16.30 3.10 -3.57
CA ASN A 510 16.77 3.48 -2.25
C ASN A 510 17.78 4.65 -2.36
N PRO A 511 17.68 5.70 -1.52
CA PRO A 511 18.67 6.75 -1.48
C PRO A 511 20.05 6.18 -1.13
N ILE A 512 21.10 6.76 -1.68
CA ILE A 512 22.50 6.42 -1.38
C ILE A 512 23.19 7.65 -0.82
N TYR A 513 24.15 7.46 0.09
CA TYR A 513 24.84 8.57 0.72
C TYR A 513 26.35 8.36 0.82
N CYS A 514 27.07 9.46 0.93
CA CYS A 514 28.42 9.50 1.46
C CYS A 514 28.59 10.70 2.39
N VAL A 515 29.47 10.55 3.39
CA VAL A 515 29.90 11.62 4.28
C VAL A 515 31.40 11.81 4.08
N ILE A 516 31.81 13.03 3.79
CA ILE A 516 33.22 13.41 3.60
C ILE A 516 33.68 14.38 4.69
N HIS A 517 34.99 14.55 4.84
CA HIS A 517 35.63 15.52 5.74
C HIS A 517 36.58 16.45 5.01
#